data_AF-A0A1Y6L7H6-F1
#
_entry.id   AF-A0A1Y6L7H6-F1
#
_cell.length_a   1.000
_cell.length_b   1.000
_cell.length_c   1.000
_cell.angle_alpha   90.00
_cell.angle_beta   90.00
_cell.angle_gamma   90.00
#
_symmetry.space_group_name_H-M   'P 1'
#
loop_
_entity.id
_entity.type
_entity.pdbx_description
1 polymer ?
#
loop_
_entity_poly.entity_id
_entity_poly.type
_entity_poly.pdbx_seq_one_letter_code
_entity_poly.pdbx_strand_id
1 'polypeptide(L)'
;MGEEHSKLSQDQPTNSGASDFHTEKANETENGHAGQNESRNSTSSSDTRFTPKTGFTQGDTFGSPRLSPPFAQGEVPWFDTSYMILDKETRKAITLTEDGKTLRLRYAEDGSNASNTFLCVCRDNYTAFLNKRSRSYLSHDGKEIRGKVHVGALRLNDWECFVPRAHPSGGYQLLSPFRHSKMMLLVKTSAGEIERAYHGNTLWVFEEV
;
A
#
# COMPACT_ATOMS: atom_id res chain seq x y z
N MET A 1 32.40 24.21 60.44
CA MET A 1 31.20 24.45 61.26
C MET A 1 30.00 23.87 60.51
N GLY A 2 29.37 22.83 61.10
CA GLY A 2 28.09 22.19 60.74
C GLY A 2 28.12 21.28 59.50
N GLU A 3 28.30 19.95 59.58
CA GLU A 3 27.39 18.85 60.05
C GLU A 3 26.16 18.68 59.15
N GLU A 4 26.13 17.66 58.26
CA GLU A 4 25.50 16.32 58.39
C GLU A 4 23.96 16.38 58.59
N HIS A 5 23.10 15.65 57.87
CA HIS A 5 23.05 14.19 57.73
C HIS A 5 22.25 13.70 56.51
N SER A 6 22.70 12.52 56.05
CA SER A 6 22.05 11.52 55.19
C SER A 6 20.72 10.98 55.72
N LYS A 7 19.83 10.53 54.82
CA LYS A 7 18.98 9.34 55.04
C LYS A 7 18.59 8.66 53.72
N LEU A 8 19.10 7.44 53.55
CA LEU A 8 18.55 6.35 52.74
C LEU A 8 17.16 5.95 53.24
N SER A 9 16.28 5.50 52.33
CA SER A 9 15.48 4.28 52.52
C SER A 9 15.02 3.71 51.18
N GLN A 10 15.47 2.49 50.88
CA GLN A 10 14.80 1.56 49.97
C GLN A 10 13.56 0.99 50.66
N ASP A 11 12.52 0.67 49.88
CA ASP A 11 11.84 -0.62 49.95
C ASP A 11 10.90 -0.79 48.74
N GLN A 12 10.92 -2.02 48.20
CA GLN A 12 10.21 -2.51 47.01
C GLN A 12 9.08 -3.47 47.48
N PRO A 13 8.45 -4.25 46.58
CA PRO A 13 7.14 -4.05 45.96
C PRO A 13 5.97 -4.79 46.66
N THR A 14 4.72 -4.41 46.35
CA THR A 14 3.54 -5.21 46.68
C THR A 14 3.08 -6.04 45.47
N ASN A 15 2.97 -7.34 45.71
CA ASN A 15 2.40 -8.36 44.83
C ASN A 15 1.05 -8.80 45.40
N SER A 16 -0.02 -8.76 44.61
CA SER A 16 -1.13 -9.73 44.70
C SER A 16 -2.16 -9.50 43.58
N GLY A 17 -2.44 -10.55 42.81
CA GLY A 17 -3.53 -10.56 41.84
C GLY A 17 -3.31 -11.46 40.63
N ALA A 18 -2.91 -12.71 40.84
CA ALA A 18 -3.08 -13.76 39.85
C ALA A 18 -4.58 -14.06 39.73
N SER A 19 -5.13 -14.06 38.51
CA SER A 19 -6.43 -14.67 38.21
C SER A 19 -6.24 -15.68 37.08
N ASP A 20 -6.10 -16.92 37.55
CA ASP A 20 -6.33 -18.23 36.95
C ASP A 20 -6.65 -18.33 35.45
N PHE A 21 -5.76 -19.08 34.80
CA PHE A 21 -6.03 -19.84 33.59
C PHE A 21 -7.10 -20.91 33.86
N HIS A 22 -8.27 -20.80 33.22
CA HIS A 22 -9.12 -21.97 32.99
C HIS A 22 -8.89 -22.49 31.58
N THR A 23 -8.26 -23.67 31.53
CA THR A 23 -8.30 -24.60 30.40
C THR A 23 -9.66 -25.30 30.46
N GLU A 24 -10.44 -25.24 29.39
CA GLU A 24 -11.57 -26.15 29.20
C GLU A 24 -11.41 -26.89 27.87
N LYS A 25 -11.44 -28.23 27.99
CA LYS A 25 -11.17 -29.20 26.94
C LYS A 25 -12.32 -29.28 25.95
N ALA A 26 -11.94 -29.67 24.73
CA ALA A 26 -12.79 -30.26 23.72
C ALA A 26 -13.70 -31.37 24.28
N ASN A 27 -14.94 -31.43 23.78
CA ASN A 27 -15.71 -32.67 23.77
C ASN A 27 -16.40 -32.80 22.41
N GLU A 28 -15.97 -33.83 21.68
CA GLU A 28 -16.63 -34.41 20.53
C GLU A 28 -17.90 -35.13 21.01
N THR A 29 -18.99 -35.04 20.25
CA THR A 29 -20.00 -36.10 20.24
C THR A 29 -20.63 -36.18 18.85
N GLU A 30 -20.30 -37.26 18.17
CA GLU A 30 -20.87 -37.75 16.92
C GLU A 30 -22.13 -38.61 17.20
N ASN A 31 -22.85 -38.97 16.13
CA ASN A 31 -24.10 -39.76 16.01
C ASN A 31 -25.37 -38.89 15.85
N GLY A 32 -26.13 -38.87 14.75
CA GLY A 32 -26.28 -39.82 13.64
C GLY A 32 -27.67 -40.46 13.68
N HIS A 33 -28.62 -40.02 12.84
CA HIS A 33 -29.68 -40.89 12.32
C HIS A 33 -30.33 -40.36 11.04
N ALA A 34 -30.71 -41.32 10.19
CA ALA A 34 -31.04 -41.20 8.78
C ALA A 34 -32.56 -41.23 8.50
N GLY A 35 -32.94 -40.98 7.23
CA GLY A 35 -34.27 -41.23 6.66
C GLY A 35 -34.82 -40.01 5.89
N GLN A 36 -34.51 -39.79 4.60
CA GLN A 36 -34.95 -40.45 3.35
C GLN A 36 -36.01 -39.64 2.58
N ASN A 37 -35.64 -39.37 1.31
CA ASN A 37 -36.44 -39.18 0.10
C ASN A 37 -37.50 -38.07 0.03
N GLU A 38 -37.30 -37.13 -0.90
CA GLU A 38 -38.13 -37.11 -2.11
C GLU A 38 -37.46 -36.39 -3.28
N SER A 39 -37.53 -37.05 -4.43
CA SER A 39 -36.96 -36.71 -5.73
C SER A 39 -37.61 -35.47 -6.35
N ARG A 40 -36.79 -34.52 -6.83
CA ARG A 40 -37.19 -33.64 -7.94
C ARG A 40 -36.12 -33.69 -9.03
N ASN A 41 -36.44 -34.50 -10.02
CA ASN A 41 -35.79 -34.53 -11.32
C ASN A 41 -36.21 -33.28 -12.11
N SER A 42 -35.26 -32.44 -12.54
CA SER A 42 -35.41 -31.56 -13.72
C SER A 42 -34.05 -30.97 -14.13
N THR A 43 -33.56 -31.59 -15.19
CA THR A 43 -32.65 -31.15 -16.26
C THR A 43 -32.52 -29.64 -16.46
N SER A 44 -31.28 -29.13 -16.57
CA SER A 44 -30.78 -28.41 -17.76
C SER A 44 -29.41 -27.78 -17.48
N SER A 45 -28.42 -28.27 -18.22
CA SER A 45 -27.06 -27.75 -18.34
C SER A 45 -27.04 -26.30 -18.84
N SER A 46 -26.20 -25.46 -18.23
CA SER A 46 -25.60 -24.27 -18.87
C SER A 46 -24.32 -23.92 -18.13
N ASP A 47 -23.29 -24.73 -18.36
CA ASP A 47 -21.90 -24.43 -18.03
C ASP A 47 -21.45 -23.26 -18.94
N THR A 48 -21.61 -22.01 -18.48
CA THR A 48 -21.16 -20.82 -19.22
C THR A 48 -19.65 -20.67 -19.12
N ARG A 49 -18.94 -21.49 -19.89
CA ARG A 49 -17.53 -21.25 -20.21
C ARG A 49 -17.40 -20.00 -21.08
N PHE A 50 -16.90 -18.92 -20.51
CA PHE A 50 -16.47 -17.74 -21.25
C PHE A 50 -15.14 -18.04 -21.95
N THR A 51 -15.19 -18.58 -23.18
CA THR A 51 -14.05 -18.53 -24.11
C THR A 51 -14.01 -17.17 -24.80
N PRO A 52 -12.87 -16.44 -24.81
CA PRO A 52 -12.72 -15.27 -25.65
C PRO A 52 -12.75 -15.69 -27.13
N LYS A 53 -13.61 -15.07 -27.93
CA LYS A 53 -13.65 -15.28 -29.38
C LYS A 53 -12.44 -14.60 -30.02
N THR A 54 -11.37 -15.33 -30.28
CA THR A 54 -10.35 -14.93 -31.25
C THR A 54 -10.85 -15.29 -32.64
N GLY A 55 -11.60 -14.39 -33.27
CA GLY A 55 -11.81 -14.41 -34.71
C GLY A 55 -10.69 -13.63 -35.39
N PHE A 56 -9.70 -14.33 -35.94
CA PHE A 56 -8.78 -13.74 -36.91
C PHE A 56 -9.14 -14.28 -38.29
N THR A 57 -9.79 -13.47 -39.10
CA THR A 57 -9.84 -13.69 -40.55
C THR A 57 -8.52 -13.20 -41.13
N GLN A 58 -7.80 -14.09 -41.78
CA GLN A 58 -6.53 -13.84 -42.44
C GLN A 58 -6.76 -13.08 -43.77
N GLY A 59 -6.02 -12.00 -43.97
CA GLY A 59 -5.89 -11.32 -45.27
C GLY A 59 -6.23 -9.84 -45.23
N ASP A 60 -5.24 -8.99 -44.94
CA ASP A 60 -4.70 -8.06 -45.93
C ASP A 60 -3.67 -7.09 -45.32
N THR A 61 -2.61 -6.87 -46.08
CA THR A 61 -1.40 -6.11 -45.79
C THR A 61 -1.67 -4.66 -45.39
N PHE A 62 -1.45 -4.30 -44.13
CA PHE A 62 -1.23 -2.89 -43.73
C PHE A 62 -0.16 -2.83 -42.63
N GLY A 63 0.83 -1.94 -42.84
CA GLY A 63 2.00 -1.79 -41.99
C GLY A 63 1.65 -1.68 -40.52
N SER A 64 2.44 -2.31 -39.66
CA SER A 64 2.23 -2.32 -38.21
C SER A 64 2.05 -0.89 -37.69
N PRO A 65 0.84 -0.47 -37.28
CA PRO A 65 0.78 0.61 -36.33
C PRO A 65 1.37 0.00 -35.07
N ARG A 66 2.52 0.50 -34.62
CA ARG A 66 2.83 0.40 -33.20
C ARG A 66 1.70 1.12 -32.49
N LEU A 67 0.67 0.36 -32.11
CA LEU A 67 -0.26 0.75 -31.08
C LEU A 67 0.54 0.73 -29.78
N SER A 68 1.41 1.72 -29.58
CA SER A 68 1.63 2.19 -28.23
C SER A 68 0.25 2.65 -27.77
N PRO A 69 -0.39 1.97 -26.80
CA PRO A 69 -1.69 2.41 -26.33
C PRO A 69 -1.54 3.88 -25.89
N PRO A 70 -2.47 4.77 -26.27
CA PRO A 70 -2.45 6.14 -25.81
C PRO A 70 -2.57 6.09 -24.29
N PHE A 71 -1.46 6.35 -23.58
CA PHE A 71 -1.31 6.36 -22.12
C PHE A 71 -2.32 5.46 -21.40
N ALA A 72 -1.95 4.20 -21.15
CA ALA A 72 -2.80 3.27 -20.41
C ALA A 72 -3.34 3.92 -19.12
N GLN A 73 -4.58 4.41 -19.20
CA GLN A 73 -5.31 4.93 -18.04
C GLN A 73 -5.65 3.70 -17.19
N GLY A 74 -4.80 3.37 -16.23
CA GLY A 74 -5.11 2.32 -15.26
C GLY A 74 -4.24 1.08 -15.28
N GLU A 75 -3.00 1.13 -15.79
CA GLU A 75 -2.02 0.07 -15.49
C GLU A 75 -1.34 0.30 -14.13
N VAL A 76 -1.49 -0.68 -13.23
CA VAL A 76 -0.84 -0.71 -11.92
C VAL A 76 0.67 -0.60 -12.16
N PRO A 77 1.41 0.23 -11.40
CA PRO A 77 2.85 0.41 -11.64
C PRO A 77 3.55 -0.95 -11.61
N TRP A 78 4.28 -1.25 -12.69
CA TRP A 78 4.98 -2.51 -12.86
C TRP A 78 6.29 -2.49 -12.10
N PHE A 79 6.73 -3.66 -11.65
CA PHE A 79 7.96 -3.80 -10.89
C PHE A 79 9.18 -3.57 -11.79
N ASP A 80 10.27 -3.12 -11.18
CA ASP A 80 11.53 -2.76 -11.82
C ASP A 80 11.44 -1.59 -12.83
N THR A 81 10.28 -0.93 -12.89
CA THR A 81 10.07 0.29 -13.68
C THR A 81 10.20 1.54 -12.81
N SER A 82 10.74 2.61 -13.40
CA SER A 82 10.89 3.90 -12.74
C SER A 82 9.72 4.82 -13.07
N TYR A 83 9.20 5.51 -12.06
CA TYR A 83 8.07 6.41 -12.21
C TYR A 83 8.31 7.76 -11.55
N MET A 84 7.75 8.81 -12.13
CA MET A 84 7.29 9.95 -11.35
C MET A 84 5.91 9.62 -10.76
N ILE A 85 5.70 9.96 -9.48
CA ILE A 85 4.41 9.81 -8.81
C ILE A 85 3.78 11.20 -8.70
N LEU A 86 2.69 11.41 -9.44
CA LEU A 86 2.10 12.73 -9.68
C LEU A 86 0.74 12.84 -8.99
N ASP A 87 0.46 13.98 -8.35
CA ASP A 87 -0.91 14.33 -8.00
C ASP A 87 -1.71 14.51 -9.29
N LYS A 88 -2.80 13.76 -9.44
CA LYS A 88 -3.59 13.72 -10.67
C LYS A 88 -4.14 15.08 -11.07
N GLU A 89 -4.58 15.88 -10.08
CA GLU A 89 -5.24 17.16 -10.30
C GLU A 89 -4.25 18.26 -10.70
N THR A 90 -3.16 18.44 -9.93
CA THR A 90 -2.21 19.54 -10.13
C THR A 90 -1.01 19.16 -10.97
N ARG A 91 -0.83 17.86 -11.26
CA ARG A 91 0.34 17.28 -11.96
C ARG A 91 1.67 17.53 -11.27
N LYS A 92 1.66 17.93 -10.00
CA LYS A 92 2.87 18.06 -9.17
C LYS A 92 3.38 16.69 -8.77
N ALA A 93 4.69 16.49 -8.91
CA ALA A 93 5.38 15.26 -8.53
C ALA A 93 5.72 15.25 -7.04
N ILE A 94 5.60 14.07 -6.42
CA ILE A 94 6.27 13.77 -5.16
C ILE A 94 7.77 13.94 -5.37
N THR A 95 8.38 14.91 -4.68
CA THR A 95 9.79 15.27 -4.88
C THR A 95 10.52 15.29 -3.54
N LEU A 96 11.65 14.60 -3.48
CA LEU A 96 12.58 14.66 -2.36
C LEU A 96 13.21 16.04 -2.26
N THR A 97 13.14 16.65 -1.08
CA THR A 97 13.77 17.93 -0.81
C THR A 97 15.27 17.78 -0.60
N GLU A 98 15.98 18.91 -0.59
CA GLU A 98 17.44 18.96 -0.46
C GLU A 98 17.97 18.37 0.85
N ASP A 99 17.14 18.33 1.90
CA ASP A 99 17.45 17.67 3.18
C ASP A 99 17.63 16.14 3.07
N GLY A 100 17.31 15.56 1.91
CA GLY A 100 17.46 14.13 1.64
C GLY A 100 16.44 13.24 2.33
N LYS A 101 15.41 13.81 2.98
CA LYS A 101 14.43 13.07 3.78
C LYS A 101 12.99 13.47 3.53
N THR A 102 12.71 14.76 3.44
CA THR A 102 11.34 15.28 3.37
C THR A 102 10.80 15.26 1.94
N LEU A 103 9.48 15.09 1.80
CA LEU A 103 8.79 15.09 0.52
C LEU A 103 7.91 16.33 0.36
N ARG A 104 7.92 16.90 -0.83
CA ARG A 104 7.01 17.99 -1.24
C ARG A 104 6.47 17.74 -2.63
N LEU A 105 5.25 18.21 -2.88
CA LEU A 105 4.70 18.31 -4.22
C LEU A 105 5.32 19.50 -4.95
N ARG A 106 6.00 19.24 -6.06
CA ARG A 106 6.61 20.27 -6.92
C ARG A 106 6.23 20.05 -8.38
N TYR A 107 6.17 21.11 -9.17
CA TYR A 107 6.03 20.95 -10.62
C TYR A 107 7.29 20.24 -11.17
N ALA A 108 7.08 19.29 -12.06
CA ALA A 108 8.17 18.63 -12.78
C ALA A 108 8.42 19.39 -14.09
N GLU A 109 8.76 20.69 -14.00
CA GLU A 109 8.94 21.57 -15.16
C GLU A 109 10.03 21.05 -16.12
N ASP A 110 11.12 20.53 -15.54
CA ASP A 110 12.23 19.91 -16.26
C ASP A 110 12.05 18.39 -16.48
N GLY A 111 10.86 17.86 -16.20
CA GLY A 111 10.57 16.42 -16.24
C GLY A 111 11.18 15.64 -15.07
N SER A 112 11.59 14.40 -15.35
CA SER A 112 12.09 13.47 -14.35
C SER A 112 13.57 13.72 -14.00
N ASN A 113 13.89 13.59 -12.72
CA ASN A 113 15.23 13.68 -12.17
C ASN A 113 15.36 12.74 -10.96
N ALA A 114 16.56 12.61 -10.41
CA ALA A 114 16.81 11.67 -9.31
C ALA A 114 15.96 11.96 -8.05
N SER A 115 15.53 13.20 -7.81
CA SER A 115 14.77 13.59 -6.61
C SER A 115 13.28 13.24 -6.72
N ASN A 116 12.70 13.26 -7.92
CA ASN A 116 11.28 12.98 -8.15
C ASN A 116 11.00 11.61 -8.82
N THR A 117 12.05 10.84 -9.10
CA THR A 117 11.93 9.50 -9.70
C THR A 117 12.07 8.40 -8.65
N PHE A 118 11.12 7.46 -8.68
CA PHE A 118 11.07 6.31 -7.79
C PHE A 118 11.09 5.02 -8.59
N LEU A 119 11.97 4.09 -8.23
CA LEU A 119 11.93 2.72 -8.74
C LEU A 119 10.82 1.96 -8.00
N CYS A 120 9.91 1.38 -8.76
CA CYS A 120 8.89 0.46 -8.27
C CYS A 120 9.53 -0.91 -7.96
N VAL A 121 9.41 -1.38 -6.73
CA VAL A 121 10.01 -2.64 -6.26
C VAL A 121 8.91 -3.56 -5.73
N CYS A 122 8.99 -4.86 -6.02
CA CYS A 122 8.10 -5.86 -5.45
C CYS A 122 8.65 -6.42 -4.14
N ARG A 123 7.78 -6.58 -3.14
CA ARG A 123 8.02 -7.44 -1.98
C ARG A 123 6.72 -8.10 -1.54
N ASP A 124 6.67 -9.43 -1.55
CA ASP A 124 5.53 -10.20 -1.03
C ASP A 124 4.18 -9.74 -1.65
N ASN A 125 4.20 -9.40 -2.94
CA ASN A 125 3.08 -8.81 -3.72
C ASN A 125 2.66 -7.38 -3.32
N TYR A 126 3.42 -6.72 -2.44
CA TYR A 126 3.33 -5.29 -2.22
C TYR A 126 4.24 -4.52 -3.17
N THR A 127 3.87 -3.26 -3.40
CA THR A 127 4.67 -2.31 -4.13
C THR A 127 5.47 -1.45 -3.16
N ALA A 128 6.72 -1.16 -3.48
CA ALA A 128 7.51 -0.18 -2.77
C ALA A 128 8.16 0.81 -3.73
N PHE A 129 8.53 1.98 -3.23
CA PHE A 129 9.05 3.07 -4.06
C PHE A 129 10.41 3.52 -3.54
N LEU A 130 11.47 3.12 -4.23
CA LEU A 130 12.85 3.50 -3.91
C LEU A 130 13.20 4.80 -4.63
N ASN A 131 13.47 5.87 -3.89
CA ASN A 131 13.89 7.13 -4.50
C ASN A 131 15.29 7.00 -5.13
N LYS A 132 15.46 7.48 -6.37
CA LYS A 132 16.75 7.35 -7.08
C LYS A 132 17.88 8.18 -6.46
N ARG A 133 17.60 9.35 -5.90
CA ARG A 133 18.61 10.23 -5.28
C ARG A 133 19.11 9.70 -3.94
N SER A 134 18.21 9.45 -2.99
CA SER A 134 18.59 9.02 -1.64
C SER A 134 18.85 7.52 -1.50
N ARG A 135 18.47 6.73 -2.51
CA ARG A 135 18.56 5.26 -2.47
C ARG A 135 17.85 4.68 -1.24
N SER A 136 16.77 5.33 -0.83
CA SER A 136 15.94 4.97 0.32
C SER A 136 14.47 4.88 -0.09
N TYR A 137 13.72 4.04 0.59
CA TYR A 137 12.31 3.81 0.31
C TYR A 137 11.44 4.94 0.85
N LEU A 138 10.36 5.21 0.11
CA LEU A 138 9.17 5.89 0.61
C LEU A 138 8.68 5.16 1.87
N SER A 139 8.45 5.89 2.94
CA SER A 139 8.18 5.31 4.26
C SER A 139 7.38 6.27 5.13
N HIS A 140 7.01 5.77 6.30
CA HIS A 140 6.52 6.56 7.41
C HIS A 140 7.00 6.03 8.75
N ASP A 141 7.00 6.87 9.78
CA ASP A 141 7.53 6.52 11.10
C ASP A 141 6.54 5.77 12.03
N GLY A 142 5.30 5.54 11.58
CA GLY A 142 4.30 4.75 12.31
C GLY A 142 3.91 5.30 13.70
N LYS A 143 4.35 6.52 14.04
CA LYS A 143 4.11 7.12 15.36
C LYS A 143 2.67 7.60 15.50
N GLU A 144 2.20 8.31 14.49
CA GLU A 144 0.88 8.93 14.46
C GLU A 144 0.03 8.43 13.30
N ILE A 145 -1.29 8.54 13.45
CA ILE A 145 -2.25 8.18 12.40
C ILE A 145 -2.05 9.10 11.17
N ARG A 146 -1.90 10.42 11.41
CA ARG A 146 -1.61 11.43 10.38
C ARG A 146 -0.13 11.78 10.31
N GLY A 147 0.73 10.76 10.40
CA GLY A 147 2.17 10.96 10.29
C GLY A 147 2.56 11.37 8.86
N LYS A 148 3.58 12.22 8.75
CA LYS A 148 4.16 12.59 7.47
C LYS A 148 4.80 11.38 6.79
N VAL A 149 4.67 11.34 5.47
CA VAL A 149 5.41 10.41 4.62
C VAL A 149 6.75 11.04 4.27
N HIS A 150 7.80 10.22 4.27
CA HIS A 150 9.16 10.66 4.04
C HIS A 150 9.93 9.60 3.26
N VAL A 151 11.19 9.89 2.95
CA VAL A 151 12.14 8.93 2.39
C VAL A 151 13.27 8.76 3.39
N GLY A 152 13.58 7.52 3.77
CA GLY A 152 14.66 7.30 4.74
C GLY A 152 14.87 5.86 5.19
N ALA A 153 14.00 4.95 4.78
CA ALA A 153 14.17 3.54 5.08
C ALA A 153 15.17 2.90 4.10
N LEU A 154 16.24 2.32 4.65
CA LEU A 154 17.25 1.57 3.88
C LEU A 154 16.87 0.10 3.65
N ARG A 155 15.84 -0.36 4.36
CA ARG A 155 15.32 -1.72 4.27
C ARG A 155 13.84 -1.65 3.94
N LEU A 156 13.37 -2.67 3.27
CA LEU A 156 11.98 -2.78 2.86
C LEU A 156 11.22 -3.61 3.89
N ASN A 157 10.75 -2.95 4.96
CA ASN A 157 9.85 -3.55 5.94
C ASN A 157 8.40 -3.15 5.61
N ASP A 158 7.49 -3.50 6.49
CA ASP A 158 6.05 -3.42 6.20
C ASP A 158 5.55 -1.97 6.06
N TRP A 159 6.27 -1.00 6.61
CA TRP A 159 5.92 0.43 6.53
C TRP A 159 6.37 1.08 5.22
N GLU A 160 7.24 0.40 4.46
CA GLU A 160 7.70 0.81 3.13
C GLU A 160 6.90 0.15 2.00
N CYS A 161 5.97 -0.74 2.37
CA CYS A 161 5.06 -1.40 1.44
C CYS A 161 3.83 -0.53 1.19
N PHE A 162 3.34 -0.53 -0.05
CA PHE A 162 2.18 0.22 -0.49
C PHE A 162 1.33 -0.63 -1.44
N VAL A 163 0.05 -0.27 -1.54
CA VAL A 163 -0.89 -0.88 -2.46
C VAL A 163 -1.52 0.23 -3.31
N PRO A 164 -1.17 0.32 -4.60
CA PRO A 164 -1.90 1.14 -5.56
C PRO A 164 -3.27 0.51 -5.84
N ARG A 165 -4.35 1.24 -5.56
CA ARG A 165 -5.72 0.83 -5.87
C ARG A 165 -6.31 1.75 -6.93
N ALA A 166 -6.63 1.19 -8.09
CA ALA A 166 -7.23 1.95 -9.18
C ALA A 166 -8.54 2.62 -8.73
N HIS A 167 -8.75 3.86 -9.16
CA HIS A 167 -9.95 4.63 -8.86
C HIS A 167 -10.85 4.72 -10.11
N PRO A 168 -12.19 4.62 -9.99
CA PRO A 168 -13.09 4.66 -11.15
C PRO A 168 -12.99 5.93 -12.00
N SER A 169 -12.59 7.06 -11.41
CA SER A 169 -12.36 8.30 -12.17
C SER A 169 -10.98 8.35 -12.86
N GLY A 170 -10.18 7.28 -12.77
CA GLY A 170 -8.80 7.20 -13.24
C GLY A 170 -7.78 7.59 -12.17
N GLY A 171 -6.54 7.12 -12.31
CA GLY A 171 -5.48 7.24 -11.31
C GLY A 171 -5.66 6.25 -10.15
N TYR A 172 -4.87 6.43 -9.10
CA TYR A 172 -4.74 5.49 -7.98
C TYR A 172 -4.91 6.16 -6.63
N GLN A 173 -5.64 5.50 -5.76
CA GLN A 173 -5.42 5.67 -4.33
C GLN A 173 -4.17 4.88 -3.93
N LEU A 174 -3.28 5.48 -3.15
CA LEU A 174 -2.09 4.81 -2.67
C LEU A 174 -2.26 4.50 -1.19
N LEU A 175 -2.31 3.22 -0.83
CA LEU A 175 -2.54 2.76 0.53
C LEU A 175 -1.21 2.32 1.17
N SER A 176 -1.04 2.61 2.46
CA SER A 176 0.08 2.20 3.29
C SER A 176 -0.39 1.41 4.51
N PRO A 177 0.27 0.31 4.89
CA PRO A 177 -0.02 -0.41 6.12
C PRO A 177 0.22 0.46 7.35
N PHE A 178 -0.69 0.36 8.32
CA PHE A 178 -0.54 0.94 9.65
C PHE A 178 -1.08 -0.06 10.66
N ARG A 179 -0.44 -0.17 11.82
CA ARG A 179 -0.74 -1.06 12.98
C ARG A 179 -2.03 -1.91 12.91
N HIS A 180 -1.94 -3.18 13.31
CA HIS A 180 -3.08 -4.10 13.43
C HIS A 180 -3.94 -4.17 12.14
N SER A 181 -3.26 -4.25 10.99
CA SER A 181 -3.87 -4.47 9.66
C SER A 181 -4.67 -3.30 9.07
N LYS A 182 -4.50 -2.07 9.56
CA LYS A 182 -5.14 -0.89 8.96
C LYS A 182 -4.41 -0.49 7.68
N MET A 183 -5.17 0.01 6.71
CA MET A 183 -4.64 0.61 5.49
C MET A 183 -5.00 2.10 5.46
N MET A 184 -3.99 2.94 5.29
CA MET A 184 -4.11 4.40 5.31
C MET A 184 -3.81 4.96 3.92
N LEU A 185 -4.61 5.90 3.46
CA LEU A 185 -4.39 6.62 2.22
C LEU A 185 -3.23 7.60 2.35
N LEU A 186 -2.42 7.70 1.30
CA LEU A 186 -1.46 8.79 1.11
C LEU A 186 -2.21 9.97 0.50
N VAL A 187 -2.26 11.07 1.23
CA VAL A 187 -3.02 12.27 0.86
C VAL A 187 -2.12 13.49 0.82
N LYS A 188 -2.40 14.40 -0.12
CA LYS A 188 -1.72 15.70 -0.17
C LYS A 188 -2.33 16.66 0.85
N THR A 189 -1.49 17.46 1.50
CA THR A 189 -1.94 18.56 2.35
C THR A 189 -2.01 19.86 1.55
N SER A 190 -2.70 20.88 2.08
CA SER A 190 -2.73 22.23 1.49
C SER A 190 -1.34 22.87 1.42
N ALA A 191 -0.42 22.48 2.31
CA ALA A 191 0.97 22.92 2.31
C ALA A 191 1.85 22.14 1.30
N GLY A 192 1.28 21.23 0.51
CA GLY A 192 2.01 20.41 -0.46
C GLY A 192 2.89 19.32 0.19
N GLU A 193 2.59 18.95 1.44
CA GLU A 193 3.18 17.78 2.09
C GLU A 193 2.32 16.54 1.80
N ILE A 194 2.81 15.38 2.22
CA ILE A 194 2.13 14.10 2.06
C ILE A 194 1.99 13.48 3.43
N GLU A 195 0.77 13.13 3.80
CA GLU A 195 0.46 12.48 5.08
C GLU A 195 -0.37 11.23 4.86
N ARG A 196 -0.48 10.43 5.92
CA ARG A 196 -1.46 9.33 5.98
C ARG A 196 -2.81 9.82 6.48
N ALA A 197 -3.89 9.26 5.95
CA ALA A 197 -5.24 9.51 6.45
C ALA A 197 -6.16 8.30 6.22
N TYR A 198 -7.22 8.15 7.04
CA TYR A 198 -8.26 7.14 6.79
C TYR A 198 -9.09 7.47 5.54
N HIS A 199 -9.24 8.77 5.26
CA HIS A 199 -10.05 9.29 4.18
C HIS A 199 -9.31 10.38 3.43
N GLY A 200 -9.56 10.47 2.14
CA GLY A 200 -8.99 11.49 1.27
C GLY A 200 -9.36 11.23 -0.18
N ASN A 201 -9.29 12.28 -0.98
CA ASN A 201 -9.61 12.26 -2.40
C ASN A 201 -8.38 12.44 -3.29
N THR A 202 -7.16 12.43 -2.72
CA THR A 202 -5.93 12.51 -3.50
C THR A 202 -5.81 11.26 -4.37
N LEU A 203 -5.68 11.49 -5.67
CA LEU A 203 -5.43 10.46 -6.67
C LEU A 203 -4.04 10.68 -7.25
N TRP A 204 -3.30 9.59 -7.37
CA TRP A 204 -1.94 9.56 -7.88
C TRP A 204 -1.92 9.01 -9.31
N VAL A 205 -1.01 9.50 -10.13
CA VAL A 205 -0.70 8.97 -11.45
C VAL A 205 0.77 8.55 -11.46
N PHE A 206 1.04 7.36 -11.98
CA PHE A 206 2.39 6.87 -12.19
C PHE A 206 2.74 7.13 -13.66
N GLU A 207 3.76 7.95 -13.88
CA GLU A 207 4.28 8.26 -15.22
C GLU A 207 5.66 7.65 -15.36
N GLU A 208 5.80 6.71 -16.29
CA GLU A 208 7.06 6.00 -16.54
C GLU A 208 8.16 6.96 -17.02
N VAL A 209 9.40 6.69 -16.61
CA VAL A 209 10.60 7.49 -16.88
C VAL A 209 11.67 6.67 -17.57
#